data_AF-A0A5A7ZJC7-F1
#
_entry.id   AF-A0A5A7ZJC7-F1
#
_cell.length_a   1.000
_cell.length_b   1.000
_cell.length_c   1.000
_cell.angle_alpha   90.00
_cell.angle_beta   90.00
_cell.angle_gamma   90.00
#
_symmetry.space_group_name_H-M   'P 1'
#
loop_
_entity.id
_entity.type
_entity.pdbx_description
1 polymer ?
#
loop_
_entity_poly.entity_id
_entity_poly.type
_entity_poly.pdbx_seq_one_letter_code
_entity_poly.pdbx_strand_id
1 'polypeptide(L)'
;MKTYLVKQKFRLGGERFDIKDDRGNVDYQVEGSFFQIPKTFTIYDSQGQIVSQITKTLITLLPQFEIKLSSGHSFYIRKKFSFLRDKYKFDNLGLRVEGNIWDLNFRLLDDCNQVVAEITKVLFHLTSTYQVSVYDEIYSDLVISLCVAIDYVEMLESSSS
;
A
#
# COMPACT_ATOMS: atom_id res chain seq x y z
N MET A 1 13.92 -5.12 12.78
CA MET A 1 12.85 -4.12 12.64
C MET A 1 13.34 -3.03 11.71
N LYS A 2 12.61 -2.78 10.63
CA LYS A 2 12.84 -1.66 9.72
C LYS A 2 11.72 -0.65 9.83
N THR A 3 12.04 0.61 9.67
CA THR A 3 11.07 1.70 9.71
C THR A 3 11.17 2.50 8.42
N TYR A 4 10.04 2.70 7.78
CA TYR A 4 9.92 3.45 6.54
C TYR A 4 9.07 4.70 6.75
N LEU A 5 9.41 5.77 6.05
CA LEU A 5 8.64 7.00 5.97
C LEU A 5 8.01 7.09 4.58
N VAL A 6 6.68 7.03 4.54
CA VAL A 6 5.90 7.04 3.30
C VAL A 6 5.05 8.31 3.27
N LYS A 7 5.14 9.07 2.18
CA LYS A 7 4.44 10.34 2.03
C LYS A 7 3.09 10.17 1.32
N GLN A 8 2.00 10.09 2.07
CA GLN A 8 0.62 10.08 1.58
C GLN A 8 0.34 11.15 0.50
N LYS A 9 -0.55 10.82 -0.45
CA LYS A 9 -0.98 11.71 -1.55
C LYS A 9 0.19 12.22 -2.39
N PHE A 10 1.10 11.32 -2.75
CA PHE A 10 1.96 11.52 -3.90
C PHE A 10 1.10 12.03 -5.06
N ARG A 11 1.55 13.06 -5.79
CA ARG A 11 0.89 13.48 -7.03
C ARG A 11 1.08 12.35 -8.03
N LEU A 12 0.24 11.31 -7.94
CA LEU A 12 0.23 10.08 -8.74
C LEU A 12 -0.21 10.39 -10.18
N GLY A 13 0.15 11.56 -10.70
CA GLY A 13 0.02 12.04 -12.07
C GLY A 13 1.18 11.61 -12.96
N GLY A 14 1.64 10.36 -12.81
CA GLY A 14 2.68 9.77 -13.66
C GLY A 14 4.11 9.92 -13.17
N GLU A 15 4.31 10.44 -11.95
CA GLU A 15 5.64 10.67 -11.38
C GLU A 15 6.12 9.47 -10.56
N ARG A 16 7.44 9.21 -10.59
CA ARG A 16 8.13 8.27 -9.69
C ARG A 16 8.27 8.89 -8.31
N PHE A 17 8.19 8.08 -7.25
CA PHE A 17 8.43 8.54 -5.88
C PHE A 17 9.21 7.52 -5.06
N ASP A 18 9.97 8.04 -4.11
CA ASP A 18 10.83 7.25 -3.25
C ASP A 18 10.19 7.04 -1.87
N ILE A 19 10.31 5.83 -1.35
CA ILE A 19 10.02 5.47 0.02
C ILE A 19 11.36 5.30 0.72
N LYS A 20 11.52 6.02 1.84
CA LYS A 20 12.78 6.10 2.55
C LYS A 20 12.74 5.34 3.86
N ASP A 21 13.89 4.83 4.28
CA ASP A 21 14.07 4.34 5.64
C ASP A 21 14.14 5.51 6.66
N ASP A 22 14.25 5.18 7.95
CA ASP A 22 14.42 6.11 9.06
C ASP A 22 15.74 6.89 9.02
N ARG A 23 16.70 6.48 8.19
CA ARG A 23 17.99 7.12 7.96
C ARG A 23 18.00 8.02 6.73
N GLY A 24 16.91 8.03 5.96
CA GLY A 24 16.75 8.83 4.74
C GLY A 24 17.27 8.15 3.47
N ASN A 25 17.69 6.88 3.52
CA ASN A 25 18.07 6.10 2.34
C ASN A 25 16.81 5.68 1.57
N VAL A 26 16.91 5.60 0.24
CA VAL A 26 15.81 5.11 -0.59
C VAL A 26 15.84 3.60 -0.62
N ASP A 27 14.85 2.97 0.03
CA ASP A 27 14.71 1.50 0.08
C ASP A 27 13.75 0.98 -0.97
N TYR A 28 12.75 1.78 -1.35
CA TYR A 28 11.85 1.46 -2.45
C TYR A 28 11.59 2.67 -3.33
N GLN A 29 11.35 2.39 -4.60
CA GLN A 29 10.87 3.37 -5.57
C GLN A 29 9.56 2.90 -6.19
N VAL A 30 8.59 3.79 -6.32
CA VAL A 30 7.30 3.49 -6.94
C VAL A 30 7.14 4.29 -8.21
N GLU A 31 6.73 3.63 -9.28
CA GLU A 31 6.50 4.22 -10.59
C GLU A 31 5.07 3.97 -11.05
N GLY A 32 4.34 5.05 -11.35
CA GLY A 32 3.04 4.96 -11.99
C GLY A 32 3.16 4.92 -13.51
N SER A 33 2.42 4.02 -14.15
CA SER A 33 2.35 3.92 -15.61
C SER A 33 1.86 5.23 -16.23
N PHE A 34 2.57 5.73 -17.24
CA PHE A 34 2.17 6.87 -18.06
C PHE A 34 1.29 6.39 -19.22
N PHE A 35 0.11 6.98 -19.43
CA PHE A 35 -0.87 6.64 -20.48
C PHE A 35 -1.43 5.20 -20.52
N GLN A 36 -1.06 4.32 -19.60
CA GLN A 36 -1.62 2.97 -19.53
C GLN A 36 -2.99 2.96 -18.83
N ILE A 37 -3.95 2.24 -19.44
CA ILE A 37 -5.28 2.00 -18.89
C ILE A 37 -5.52 0.48 -18.86
N PRO A 38 -5.77 -0.13 -17.68
CA PRO A 38 -5.85 0.52 -16.37
C PRO A 38 -4.49 1.05 -15.91
N LYS A 39 -4.51 2.05 -15.03
CA LYS A 39 -3.29 2.56 -14.42
C LYS A 39 -2.68 1.48 -13.52
N THR A 40 -1.37 1.28 -13.66
CA THR A 40 -0.58 0.33 -12.90
C THR A 40 0.51 1.08 -12.14
N PHE A 41 0.78 0.65 -10.90
CA PHE A 41 1.94 1.09 -10.14
C PHE A 41 2.91 -0.08 -10.01
N THR A 42 4.18 0.15 -10.31
CA THR A 42 5.26 -0.83 -10.10
C THR A 42 6.13 -0.33 -8.96
N ILE A 43 6.42 -1.21 -8.01
CA ILE A 43 7.32 -0.94 -6.88
C ILE A 43 8.63 -1.67 -7.17
N TYR A 44 9.74 -0.96 -6.97
CA TYR A 44 11.09 -1.45 -7.09
C TYR A 44 11.80 -1.38 -5.75
N ASP A 45 12.73 -2.30 -5.50
CA ASP A 45 13.66 -2.22 -4.38
C ASP A 45 14.81 -1.22 -4.65
N SER A 46 15.70 -1.07 -3.68
CA SER A 46 16.90 -0.24 -3.78
C SER A 46 17.89 -0.68 -4.88
N GLN A 47 17.77 -1.90 -5.41
CA GLN A 47 18.57 -2.42 -6.52
C GLN A 47 17.89 -2.22 -7.89
N GLY A 48 16.66 -1.69 -7.91
CA GLY A 48 15.86 -1.53 -9.13
C GLY A 48 15.16 -2.81 -9.59
N GLN A 49 15.10 -3.85 -8.75
CA GLN A 49 14.34 -5.07 -9.05
C GLN A 49 12.88 -4.86 -8.72
N ILE A 50 11.98 -5.45 -9.51
CA ILE A 50 10.54 -5.36 -9.28
C ILE A 50 10.19 -6.13 -8.00
N VAL A 51 9.57 -5.43 -7.06
CA VAL A 51 9.04 -5.97 -5.81
C VAL A 51 7.57 -6.32 -5.98
N SER A 52 6.79 -5.43 -6.58
CA SER A 52 5.36 -5.68 -6.80
C SER A 52 4.75 -4.81 -7.88
N GLN A 53 3.55 -5.21 -8.31
CA GLN A 53 2.72 -4.46 -9.23
C GLN A 53 1.29 -4.37 -8.70
N ILE A 54 0.74 -3.16 -8.73
CA ILE A 54 -0.62 -2.83 -8.28
C ILE A 54 -1.41 -2.39 -9.50
N THR A 55 -2.49 -3.10 -9.81
CA THR A 55 -3.32 -2.83 -11.00
C THR A 55 -4.80 -2.79 -10.65
N LYS A 56 -5.51 -1.77 -11.14
CA LYS A 56 -6.98 -1.71 -11.06
C LYS A 56 -7.61 -2.67 -12.07
N THR A 57 -8.48 -3.56 -11.61
CA THR A 57 -9.25 -4.45 -12.50
C THR A 57 -10.31 -3.62 -13.25
N LEU A 58 -10.37 -3.74 -14.59
CA LEU A 58 -11.30 -2.95 -15.42
C LEU A 58 -12.71 -3.54 -15.51
N ILE A 59 -12.84 -4.88 -15.54
CA ILE A 59 -14.11 -5.57 -15.82
C ILE A 59 -14.71 -6.09 -14.51
N THR A 60 -14.96 -5.19 -13.57
CA THR A 60 -15.64 -5.52 -12.31
C THR A 60 -16.75 -4.54 -12.03
N LEU A 61 -17.89 -5.03 -11.52
CA LEU A 61 -19.04 -4.20 -11.15
C LEU A 61 -18.68 -3.19 -10.05
N LEU A 62 -17.78 -3.60 -9.15
CA LEU A 62 -17.24 -2.78 -8.07
C LEU A 62 -15.72 -2.65 -8.21
N PRO A 63 -15.12 -1.54 -7.77
CA PRO A 63 -13.67 -1.36 -7.78
C PRO A 63 -12.93 -2.52 -7.12
N GLN A 64 -11.97 -3.08 -7.86
CA GLN A 64 -11.08 -4.12 -7.41
C GLN A 64 -9.66 -3.77 -7.82
N PHE A 65 -8.72 -4.00 -6.91
CA PHE A 65 -7.29 -3.80 -7.09
C PHE A 65 -6.58 -5.11 -6.82
N GLU A 66 -5.70 -5.48 -7.74
CA GLU A 66 -4.85 -6.65 -7.63
C GLU A 66 -3.42 -6.19 -7.33
N ILE A 67 -2.81 -6.78 -6.31
CA ILE A 67 -1.43 -6.55 -5.92
C ILE A 67 -0.67 -7.85 -6.12
N LYS A 68 0.32 -7.86 -7.01
CA LYS A 68 1.17 -9.03 -7.31
C LYS A 68 2.58 -8.77 -6.81
N LEU A 69 3.08 -9.59 -5.90
CA LEU A 69 4.47 -9.56 -5.45
C LEU A 69 5.33 -10.38 -6.43
N SER A 70 6.60 -10.01 -6.56
CA SER A 70 7.58 -10.75 -7.36
C SER A 70 7.87 -12.15 -6.79
N SER A 71 7.61 -12.36 -5.48
CA SER A 71 7.66 -13.67 -4.82
C SER A 71 6.61 -14.67 -5.32
N GLY A 72 5.64 -14.22 -6.14
CA GLY A 72 4.52 -15.04 -6.62
C GLY A 72 3.27 -14.98 -5.75
N HIS A 73 3.35 -14.37 -4.56
CA HIS A 73 2.18 -14.08 -3.74
C HIS A 73 1.34 -12.93 -4.33
N SER A 74 0.02 -13.00 -4.23
CA SER A 74 -0.86 -11.91 -4.67
C SER A 74 -2.03 -11.72 -3.72
N PHE A 75 -2.50 -10.49 -3.59
CA PHE A 75 -3.65 -10.16 -2.76
C PHE A 75 -4.51 -9.08 -3.41
N TYR A 76 -5.73 -8.92 -2.91
CA TYR A 76 -6.73 -8.05 -3.52
C TYR A 76 -7.33 -7.07 -2.52
N ILE A 77 -7.55 -5.83 -2.96
CA ILE A 77 -8.40 -4.86 -2.26
C ILE A 77 -9.68 -4.73 -3.07
N ARG A 78 -10.82 -5.09 -2.50
CA ARG A 78 -12.12 -5.10 -3.21
C ARG A 78 -13.14 -4.23 -2.50
N LYS A 79 -13.84 -3.38 -3.24
CA LYS A 79 -14.98 -2.62 -2.71
C LYS A 79 -16.14 -3.57 -2.46
N LYS A 80 -16.76 -3.46 -1.29
CA LYS A 80 -17.96 -4.20 -0.90
C LYS A 80 -19.20 -3.42 -1.35
N PHE A 81 -20.27 -4.14 -1.66
CA PHE A 81 -21.61 -3.57 -1.80
C PHE A 81 -22.14 -3.29 -0.39
N SER A 82 -21.71 -2.19 0.22
CA SER A 82 -22.07 -1.82 1.59
C SER A 82 -22.33 -0.33 1.69
N PHE A 83 -23.43 0.03 2.36
CA PHE A 83 -23.75 1.41 2.74
C PHE A 83 -23.10 1.81 4.08
N LEU A 84 -22.36 0.90 4.73
CA LEU A 84 -21.71 1.09 6.03
C LEU A 84 -20.25 1.55 5.87
N ARG A 85 -19.59 1.83 7.00
CA ARG A 85 -18.21 2.39 7.08
C ARG A 85 -17.15 1.49 6.42
N ASP A 86 -17.33 0.16 6.48
CA ASP A 86 -16.38 -0.82 5.90
C ASP A 86 -16.63 -1.06 4.41
N LYS A 87 -16.19 -0.09 3.61
CA LYS A 87 -16.39 -0.08 2.16
C LYS A 87 -15.50 -1.07 1.40
N TYR A 88 -14.46 -1.64 2.01
CA TYR A 88 -13.51 -2.53 1.34
C TYR A 88 -13.20 -3.80 2.13
N LYS A 89 -12.65 -4.80 1.42
CA LYS A 89 -12.07 -6.02 1.98
C LYS A 89 -10.72 -6.32 1.36
N PHE A 90 -9.90 -7.02 2.13
CA PHE A 90 -8.58 -7.49 1.74
C PHE A 90 -8.68 -9.02 1.61
N ASP A 91 -8.56 -9.53 0.39
CA ASP A 91 -8.59 -10.97 0.12
C ASP A 91 -7.17 -11.48 -0.14
N ASN A 92 -6.86 -12.68 0.37
CA ASN A 92 -5.55 -13.34 0.22
C ASN A 92 -4.34 -12.53 0.75
N LEU A 93 -4.56 -11.63 1.72
CA LEU A 93 -3.45 -10.88 2.33
C LEU A 93 -2.53 -11.78 3.17
N GLY A 94 -3.05 -12.88 3.71
CA GLY A 94 -2.32 -13.77 4.62
C GLY A 94 -2.00 -13.14 5.98
N LEU A 95 -2.52 -11.94 6.26
CA LEU A 95 -2.34 -11.22 7.51
C LEU A 95 -3.68 -10.70 8.01
N ARG A 96 -3.84 -10.71 9.34
CA ARG A 96 -4.98 -10.12 10.03
C ARG A 96 -4.73 -8.63 10.26
N VAL A 97 -5.70 -7.81 9.87
CA VAL A 97 -5.62 -6.35 10.05
C VAL A 97 -6.37 -5.94 11.30
N GLU A 98 -5.71 -5.20 12.19
CA GLU A 98 -6.32 -4.62 13.40
C GLU A 98 -6.13 -3.10 13.42
N GLY A 99 -7.22 -2.34 13.54
CA GLY A 99 -7.18 -0.87 13.60
C GLY A 99 -7.94 -0.19 12.45
N ASN A 100 -7.64 1.07 12.18
CA ASN A 100 -8.25 1.83 11.09
C ASN A 100 -7.26 2.01 9.93
N ILE A 101 -7.52 1.27 8.85
CA ILE A 101 -6.72 1.28 7.63
C ILE A 101 -6.74 2.64 6.93
N TRP A 102 -7.91 3.28 6.89
CA TRP A 102 -8.10 4.56 6.20
C TRP A 102 -7.48 5.74 6.94
N ASP A 103 -7.37 5.63 8.27
CA ASP A 103 -6.65 6.62 9.05
C ASP A 103 -5.14 6.36 9.06
N LEU A 104 -4.66 5.31 8.39
CA LEU A 104 -3.28 4.82 8.42
C LEU A 104 -2.80 4.59 9.87
N ASN A 105 -3.68 4.00 10.68
CA ASN A 105 -3.45 3.65 12.08
C ASN A 105 -3.92 2.21 12.32
N PHE A 106 -3.10 1.25 11.90
CA PHE A 106 -3.42 -0.17 11.96
C PHE A 106 -2.17 -1.04 12.10
N ARG A 107 -2.39 -2.27 12.56
CA ARG A 107 -1.37 -3.32 12.71
C ARG A 107 -1.72 -4.50 11.82
N LEU A 108 -0.67 -5.20 11.40
CA LEU A 108 -0.75 -6.44 10.67
C LEU A 108 -0.21 -7.54 11.55
N LEU A 109 -1.00 -8.60 11.68
CA LEU A 109 -0.67 -9.77 12.49
C LEU A 109 -0.64 -11.02 11.62
N ASP A 110 0.28 -11.92 11.90
CA ASP A 110 0.31 -13.24 11.27
C ASP A 110 -0.75 -14.19 11.87
N ASP A 111 -0.78 -15.43 11.38
CA ASP A 111 -1.70 -16.48 11.85
C ASP A 111 -1.47 -16.86 13.33
N CYS A 112 -0.29 -16.58 13.87
CA CYS A 112 0.07 -16.80 15.27
C CYS A 112 -0.28 -15.61 16.18
N ASN A 113 -0.96 -14.58 15.66
CA ASN A 113 -1.23 -13.30 16.33
C ASN A 113 0.03 -12.51 16.72
N GLN A 114 1.16 -12.75 16.06
CA GLN A 114 2.36 -11.92 16.20
C GLN A 114 2.20 -10.68 15.33
N VAL A 115 2.51 -9.50 15.89
CA VAL A 115 2.53 -8.26 15.12
C VAL A 115 3.75 -8.27 14.20
N VAL A 116 3.52 -8.31 12.89
CA VAL A 116 4.57 -8.30 11.87
C VAL A 116 4.84 -6.90 11.34
N ALA A 117 3.83 -6.02 11.36
CA ALA A 117 4.00 -4.62 11.01
C ALA A 117 2.97 -3.70 11.68
N GLU A 118 3.33 -2.43 11.78
CA GLU A 118 2.52 -1.36 12.35
C GLU A 118 2.62 -0.10 11.49
N ILE A 119 1.47 0.43 11.11
CA ILE A 119 1.33 1.61 10.27
C ILE A 119 0.71 2.70 11.14
N THR A 120 1.40 3.83 11.27
CA THR A 120 0.95 4.96 12.10
C THR A 120 1.16 6.27 11.38
N LYS A 121 0.11 7.09 11.36
CA LYS A 121 0.18 8.43 10.78
C LYS A 121 1.04 9.36 11.66
N VAL A 122 2.03 10.01 11.07
CA VAL A 122 2.87 10.97 11.80
C VAL A 122 2.15 12.32 11.80
N LEU A 123 1.74 12.77 12.99
CA LEU A 123 0.99 14.02 13.17
C LEU A 123 1.89 15.27 13.25
N PHE A 124 3.22 15.12 13.16
CA PHE A 124 4.14 16.15 13.63
C PHE A 124 4.62 17.17 12.59
N HIS A 125 4.23 17.07 11.32
CA HIS A 125 4.69 17.99 10.30
C HIS A 125 3.54 18.29 9.34
N LEU A 126 3.51 19.48 8.72
CA LEU A 126 2.55 19.88 7.67
C LEU A 126 2.59 18.98 6.40
N THR A 127 3.19 17.80 6.49
CA THR A 127 3.37 16.80 5.45
C THR A 127 2.47 15.60 5.75
N SER A 128 1.67 15.16 4.79
CA SER A 128 0.91 13.91 4.88
C SER A 128 1.88 12.72 4.83
N THR A 129 2.55 12.40 5.94
CA THR A 129 3.54 11.31 6.02
C THR A 129 3.10 10.32 7.08
N TYR A 130 3.25 9.03 6.79
CA TYR A 130 3.02 7.96 7.74
C TYR A 130 4.26 7.09 7.88
N GLN A 131 4.39 6.50 9.05
CA GLN A 131 5.46 5.60 9.40
C GLN A 131 4.96 4.17 9.22
N VAL A 132 5.79 3.33 8.62
CA VAL A 132 5.58 1.90 8.49
C VAL A 132 6.71 1.19 9.23
N SER A 133 6.39 0.56 10.34
CA SER A 133 7.33 -0.22 11.13
C SER A 133 7.12 -1.70 10.82
N VAL A 134 8.12 -2.37 10.27
CA VAL A 134 8.10 -3.80 9.93
C VAL A 134 9.00 -4.54 10.92
N TYR A 135 8.41 -5.42 11.71
CA TYR A 135 9.12 -6.18 12.74
C TYR A 135 9.88 -7.37 12.14
N ASP A 136 9.29 -8.02 11.14
CA ASP A 136 9.90 -9.12 10.38
C ASP A 136 10.08 -8.73 8.90
N GLU A 137 11.33 -8.67 8.47
CA GLU A 137 11.72 -8.13 7.17
C GLU A 137 11.15 -8.90 5.99
N ILE A 138 10.79 -10.18 6.16
CA ILE A 138 10.17 -10.99 5.11
C ILE A 138 8.83 -10.41 4.63
N TYR A 139 8.18 -9.60 5.47
CA TYR A 139 6.92 -8.95 5.15
C TYR A 139 7.09 -7.54 4.57
N SER A 140 8.32 -7.00 4.50
CA SER A 140 8.54 -5.60 4.07
C SER A 140 7.88 -5.30 2.73
N ASP A 141 8.13 -6.14 1.73
CA ASP A 141 7.60 -6.00 0.38
C ASP A 141 6.07 -6.03 0.36
N LEU A 142 5.47 -6.95 1.10
CA LEU A 142 4.02 -7.08 1.22
C LEU A 142 3.40 -5.85 1.88
N VAL A 143 3.99 -5.39 2.99
CA VAL A 143 3.48 -4.26 3.78
C VAL A 143 3.60 -2.96 2.99
N ILE A 144 4.75 -2.71 2.35
CA ILE A 144 4.95 -1.53 1.49
C ILE A 144 3.97 -1.55 0.31
N SER A 145 3.79 -2.71 -0.33
CA SER A 145 2.84 -2.86 -1.43
C SER A 145 1.40 -2.60 -0.99
N LEU A 146 1.02 -3.05 0.20
CA LEU A 146 -0.30 -2.78 0.78
C LEU A 146 -0.50 -1.28 1.03
N CYS A 147 0.47 -0.60 1.62
CA CYS A 147 0.44 0.83 1.89
C CYS A 147 0.25 1.65 0.60
N VAL A 148 1.04 1.36 -0.44
CA VAL A 148 0.90 2.02 -1.75
C VAL A 148 -0.45 1.73 -2.40
N ALA A 149 -0.97 0.51 -2.25
CA ALA A 149 -2.29 0.15 -2.78
C ALA A 149 -3.43 0.89 -2.05
N ILE A 150 -3.34 1.08 -0.73
CA ILE A 150 -4.30 1.88 0.04
C ILE A 150 -4.30 3.34 -0.44
N ASP A 151 -3.12 3.94 -0.59
CA ASP A 151 -2.97 5.30 -1.12
C ASP A 151 -3.60 5.42 -2.53
N TYR A 152 -3.41 4.42 -3.38
CA TYR A 152 -4.00 4.40 -4.72
C TYR A 152 -5.54 4.32 -4.68
N VAL A 153 -6.11 3.52 -3.78
CA VAL A 153 -7.56 3.43 -3.57
C VAL A 153 -8.12 4.77 -3.09
N GLU A 154 -7.49 5.40 -2.09
CA GLU A 154 -7.93 6.69 -1.54
C GLU A 154 -7.91 7.78 -2.62
N MET A 155 -6.87 7.82 -3.45
CA MET A 155 -6.77 8.76 -4.57
C MET A 155 -7.94 8.63 -5.55
N LEU A 156 -8.28 7.41 -5.96
CA LEU A 156 -9.36 7.18 -6.93
C LEU A 156 -10.74 7.53 -6.36
N GLU A 157 -10.99 7.25 -5.08
CA GLU A 157 -12.24 7.66 -4.43
C GLU A 157 -12.34 9.19 -4.33
N SER A 158 -11.24 9.88 -4.00
CA SER A 158 -11.22 11.35 -3.92
C SER A 158 -11.38 12.04 -5.28
N SER A 159 -10.92 11.41 -6.37
CA SER A 159 -11.03 11.96 -7.73
C SER A 159 -12.41 11.72 -8.37
N SER A 160 -13.22 10.84 -7.78
CA SER A 160 -14.56 10.48 -8.27
C SER A 160 -15.68 11.22 -7.51
N SER A 161 -15.33 12.17 -6.63
CA SER A 161 -16.25 12.97 -5.82
C SER A 161 -16.40 14.39 -6.35
#